data_AF-A0A292SMF6-F1
#
_entry.id   AF-A0A292SMF6-F1
#
_cell.length_a   1.000
_cell.length_b   1.000
_cell.length_c   1.000
_cell.angle_alpha   90.00
_cell.angle_beta   90.00
_cell.angle_gamma   90.00
#
_symmetry.space_group_name_H-M   'P 1'
#
loop_
_entity.id
_entity.type
_entity.pdbx_description
1 polymer ?
#
loop_
_entity_poly.entity_id
_entity_poly.type
_entity_poly.pdbx_seq_one_letter_code
_entity_poly.pdbx_strand_id
1 'polypeptide(L)'
;MTRHIGAFNDFKGLFQGFTLAEVLITLGIIGVVAAMTMPSLIQDKQNTERISQLKKVYSTLSQAYLQAVSEKGTPDEWGMTGMYDETSHYIFATAFRPYLKLAKDCIDIPENAVREECGISDSLYLYKNARSVILIDGTLVTFRIYTGACTANYSGSSGNNALKNTCGAISIDLNGKRLPNNNGEDRFLFYFTKNGLVPFGIKKSSLEFEKACNRKIELPYPTYSPGNMYGCTAWVIYNENMDYLKCDDLSWDGKIKCR
;
A
#
# COMPACT_ATOMS: atom_id res chain seq x y z
N MET A 1 -79.52 22.79 6.75
CA MET A 1 -78.37 21.90 7.06
C MET A 1 -77.14 22.55 6.44
N THR A 2 -76.47 23.37 7.24
CA THR A 2 -75.29 24.18 6.89
C THR A 2 -74.04 23.30 6.91
N ARG A 3 -73.21 23.37 5.85
CA ARG A 3 -71.76 23.31 6.04
C ARG A 3 -71.01 23.86 4.83
N HIS A 4 -70.21 24.87 5.13
CA HIS A 4 -69.37 25.66 4.24
C HIS A 4 -68.37 24.79 3.48
N ILE A 5 -68.41 24.90 2.15
CA ILE A 5 -67.27 24.66 1.26
C ILE A 5 -66.47 25.96 1.27
N GLY A 6 -65.30 25.99 1.89
CA GLY A 6 -64.51 27.21 1.99
C GLY A 6 -63.26 27.06 2.83
N ALA A 7 -62.38 26.11 2.50
CA ALA A 7 -61.09 25.94 3.16
C ALA A 7 -60.00 25.42 2.23
N PHE A 8 -59.95 25.90 0.98
CA PHE A 8 -58.88 25.52 0.02
C PHE A 8 -58.45 26.66 -0.91
N ASN A 9 -58.57 27.92 -0.50
CA ASN A 9 -58.25 29.07 -1.35
C ASN A 9 -57.15 30.00 -0.80
N ASP A 10 -56.25 29.52 0.04
CA ASP A 10 -55.19 30.38 0.62
C ASP A 10 -53.77 29.80 0.58
N PHE A 11 -53.42 29.16 -0.54
CA PHE A 11 -52.02 28.86 -0.90
C PHE A 11 -51.58 29.57 -2.20
N LYS A 12 -52.23 30.69 -2.55
CA LYS A 12 -51.93 31.46 -3.76
C LYS A 12 -50.94 32.63 -3.55
N GLY A 13 -50.43 32.82 -2.33
CA GLY A 13 -49.65 34.01 -1.97
C GLY A 13 -48.12 33.86 -1.85
N LEU A 14 -47.53 32.67 -2.03
CA LEU A 14 -46.12 32.48 -1.61
C LEU A 14 -45.27 31.54 -2.47
N PHE A 15 -45.52 31.45 -3.77
CA PHE A 15 -44.56 30.81 -4.69
C PHE A 15 -44.04 31.85 -5.68
N GLN A 16 -43.10 32.68 -5.22
CA GLN A 16 -42.17 33.33 -6.13
C GLN A 16 -41.31 32.24 -6.75
N GLY A 17 -41.56 31.91 -8.03
CA GLY A 17 -40.71 30.98 -8.77
C GLY A 17 -39.33 31.61 -9.01
N PHE A 18 -38.27 30.81 -8.87
CA PHE A 18 -36.93 31.26 -9.20
C PHE A 18 -36.86 31.66 -10.68
N THR A 19 -36.21 32.78 -10.97
CA THR A 19 -35.92 33.18 -12.35
C THR A 19 -34.93 32.19 -12.98
N LEU A 20 -34.98 32.06 -14.31
CA LEU A 20 -34.03 31.22 -15.05
C LEU A 20 -32.57 31.63 -14.75
N ALA A 21 -32.32 32.93 -14.59
CA ALA A 21 -31.00 33.45 -14.25
C ALA A 21 -30.53 33.01 -12.86
N GLU A 22 -31.40 33.06 -11.84
CA GLU A 22 -31.08 32.59 -10.48
C GLU A 22 -30.76 31.09 -10.47
N VAL A 23 -31.54 30.28 -11.20
CA VAL A 23 -31.28 28.83 -11.32
C VAL A 23 -29.95 28.57 -12.05
N LEU A 24 -29.64 29.29 -13.12
CA LEU A 24 -28.38 29.12 -13.85
C LEU A 24 -27.16 29.55 -13.04
N ILE A 25 -27.24 30.66 -12.30
CA ILE A 25 -26.15 31.12 -11.44
C ILE A 25 -25.92 30.13 -10.30
N THR A 26 -26.99 29.64 -9.66
CA THR A 26 -26.87 28.66 -8.57
C THR A 26 -26.31 27.32 -9.05
N LEU A 27 -26.79 26.79 -10.18
CA LEU A 27 -26.22 25.59 -10.80
C LEU A 27 -24.76 25.80 -11.25
N GLY A 28 -24.42 27.00 -11.75
CA GLY A 28 -23.05 27.36 -12.09
C GLY A 28 -22.12 27.35 -10.87
N ILE A 29 -22.54 27.97 -9.76
CA ILE A 29 -21.77 27.98 -8.50
C ILE A 29 -21.63 26.56 -7.94
N ILE A 30 -22.71 25.80 -7.85
CA ILE A 30 -22.68 24.41 -7.37
C ILE A 30 -21.78 23.56 -8.28
N GLY A 31 -21.86 23.75 -9.60
CA GLY A 31 -21.02 23.04 -10.57
C GLY A 31 -19.52 23.31 -10.36
N VAL A 32 -19.13 24.58 -10.17
CA VAL A 32 -17.73 24.94 -9.89
C VAL A 32 -17.26 24.37 -8.55
N VAL A 33 -18.06 24.52 -7.49
CA VAL A 33 -17.70 24.01 -6.16
C VAL A 33 -17.55 22.48 -6.21
N ALA A 34 -18.53 21.77 -6.77
CA ALA A 34 -18.50 20.33 -6.90
C ALA A 34 -17.28 19.86 -7.71
N ALA A 35 -16.94 20.53 -8.81
CA ALA A 35 -15.77 20.21 -9.63
C ALA A 35 -14.45 20.31 -8.85
N MET A 36 -14.31 21.24 -7.92
CA MET A 36 -13.11 21.37 -7.07
C MET A 36 -13.10 20.37 -5.91
N THR A 37 -14.26 20.01 -5.36
CA THR A 37 -14.33 19.14 -4.17
C THR A 37 -14.35 17.65 -4.50
N MET A 38 -14.98 17.24 -5.60
CA MET A 38 -15.13 15.83 -5.96
C MET A 38 -13.80 15.08 -6.09
N PRO A 39 -12.76 15.61 -6.79
CA PRO A 39 -11.48 14.90 -6.91
C PRO A 39 -10.83 14.66 -5.53
N SER A 40 -10.88 15.66 -4.65
CA SER A 40 -10.31 15.59 -3.30
C SER A 40 -11.00 14.51 -2.45
N LEU A 41 -12.34 14.47 -2.47
CA LEU A 41 -13.12 13.49 -1.73
C LEU A 41 -12.91 12.05 -2.25
N ILE A 42 -12.83 11.89 -3.57
CA ILE A 42 -12.54 10.58 -4.19
C ILE A 42 -11.15 10.10 -3.79
N GLN A 43 -10.15 10.98 -3.83
CA GLN A 43 -8.78 10.65 -3.44
C GLN A 43 -8.69 10.24 -1.96
N ASP A 44 -9.38 10.96 -1.07
CA ASP A 44 -9.39 10.65 0.36
C ASP A 44 -10.06 9.31 0.65
N LYS A 45 -11.16 9.01 -0.08
CA LYS A 45 -11.80 7.70 -0.01
C LYS A 45 -10.86 6.58 -0.47
N GLN A 46 -10.22 6.75 -1.62
CA GLN A 46 -9.26 5.78 -2.16
C GLN A 46 -8.08 5.55 -1.20
N ASN A 47 -7.55 6.61 -0.59
CA ASN A 47 -6.48 6.50 0.40
C ASN A 47 -6.94 5.71 1.63
N THR A 48 -8.15 5.98 2.13
CA THR A 48 -8.74 5.23 3.26
C THR A 48 -8.89 3.74 2.93
N GLU A 49 -9.38 3.42 1.74
CA GLU A 49 -9.49 2.04 1.26
C GLU A 49 -8.10 1.36 1.18
N ARG A 50 -7.10 2.04 0.62
CA ARG A 50 -5.71 1.56 0.54
C ARG A 50 -5.10 1.29 1.90
N ILE A 51 -5.25 2.22 2.85
CA ILE A 51 -4.76 2.06 4.24
C ILE A 51 -5.36 0.80 4.87
N SER A 52 -6.69 0.65 4.76
CA SER A 52 -7.41 -0.51 5.30
C SER A 52 -6.95 -1.82 4.63
N GLN A 53 -6.80 -1.82 3.31
CA GLN A 53 -6.36 -2.98 2.56
C GLN A 53 -4.92 -3.37 2.92
N LEU A 54 -3.99 -2.41 3.01
CA LEU A 54 -2.60 -2.67 3.40
C LEU A 54 -2.51 -3.24 4.82
N LYS A 55 -3.26 -2.70 5.78
CA LYS A 55 -3.31 -3.22 7.15
C LYS A 55 -3.82 -4.67 7.19
N LYS A 56 -4.88 -4.97 6.42
CA LYS A 56 -5.41 -6.34 6.29
C LYS A 56 -4.36 -7.29 5.71
N VAL A 57 -3.67 -6.89 4.65
CA VAL A 57 -2.61 -7.69 4.02
C VAL A 57 -1.46 -7.91 5.00
N TYR A 58 -1.02 -6.87 5.71
CA TYR A 58 0.02 -6.99 6.73
C TYR A 58 -0.36 -7.95 7.86
N SER A 59 -1.59 -7.88 8.36
CA SER A 59 -2.11 -8.81 9.36
C SER A 59 -2.12 -10.26 8.84
N THR A 60 -2.56 -10.46 7.60
CA THR A 60 -2.64 -11.78 6.98
C THR A 60 -1.23 -12.38 6.81
N LEU A 61 -0.28 -11.59 6.31
CA LEU A 61 1.09 -12.02 6.12
C LEU A 61 1.82 -12.25 7.45
N SER A 62 1.54 -11.44 8.48
CA SER A 62 2.11 -11.63 9.81
C SER A 62 1.59 -12.91 10.46
N GLN A 63 0.32 -13.26 10.28
CA GLN A 63 -0.23 -14.54 10.72
C GLN A 63 0.38 -15.71 9.94
N ALA A 64 0.49 -15.60 8.62
CA ALA A 64 1.15 -16.61 7.77
C ALA A 64 2.62 -16.83 8.17
N TYR A 65 3.34 -15.75 8.51
CA TYR A 65 4.70 -15.82 9.04
C TYR A 65 4.77 -16.65 10.32
N LEU A 66 3.90 -16.38 11.30
CA LEU A 66 3.89 -17.10 12.57
C LEU A 66 3.61 -18.59 12.37
N GLN A 67 2.68 -18.94 11.49
CA GLN A 67 2.37 -20.33 11.17
C GLN A 67 3.54 -21.03 10.47
N ALA A 68 4.14 -20.39 9.47
CA ALA A 68 5.30 -20.91 8.77
C ALA A 68 6.48 -21.15 9.72
N VAL A 69 6.75 -20.23 10.64
CA VAL A 69 7.81 -20.38 11.64
C VAL A 69 7.48 -21.48 12.66
N SER A 70 6.21 -21.63 13.03
CA SER A 70 5.77 -22.68 13.95
C SER A 70 6.00 -24.08 13.38
N GLU A 71 5.89 -24.26 12.06
CA GLU A 71 6.06 -25.57 11.41
C GLU A 71 7.49 -25.82 10.92
N LYS A 72 8.19 -24.78 10.44
CA LYS A 72 9.48 -24.93 9.74
C LYS A 72 10.69 -24.40 10.52
N GLY A 73 10.49 -23.87 11.71
CA GLY A 73 11.54 -23.17 12.45
C GLY A 73 11.79 -21.77 11.90
N THR A 74 12.89 -21.14 12.30
CA THR A 74 13.15 -19.74 11.89
C THR A 74 13.54 -19.66 10.41
N PRO A 75 13.32 -18.52 9.73
CA PRO A 75 13.54 -18.40 8.29
C PRO A 75 14.92 -18.84 7.78
N ASP A 76 15.96 -18.70 8.59
CA ASP A 76 17.32 -19.14 8.27
C ASP A 76 17.51 -20.66 8.20
N GLU A 77 16.54 -21.42 8.69
CA GLU A 77 16.54 -22.89 8.68
C GLU A 77 15.76 -23.46 7.49
N TRP A 78 15.07 -22.63 6.70
CA TRP A 78 14.18 -23.08 5.63
C TRP A 78 14.91 -23.61 4.38
N GLY A 79 16.25 -23.62 4.38
CA GLY A 79 17.07 -24.13 3.26
C GLY A 79 17.23 -23.14 2.10
N MET A 80 17.00 -21.84 2.34
CA MET A 80 17.30 -20.78 1.38
C MET A 80 18.80 -20.47 1.35
N THR A 81 19.32 -20.04 0.20
CA THR A 81 20.71 -19.65 0.01
C THR A 81 20.86 -18.14 -0.15
N GLY A 82 20.43 -17.55 -1.27
CA GLY A 82 20.63 -16.14 -1.55
C GLY A 82 19.87 -15.62 -2.77
N MET A 83 19.98 -14.33 -3.03
CA MET A 83 19.13 -13.61 -3.99
C MET A 83 19.20 -14.09 -5.44
N TYR A 84 20.30 -14.71 -5.86
CA TYR A 84 20.48 -15.18 -7.25
C TYR A 84 20.04 -16.62 -7.48
N ASP A 85 19.68 -17.34 -6.42
CA ASP A 85 19.12 -18.68 -6.49
C ASP A 85 17.59 -18.61 -6.55
N GLU A 86 17.02 -19.01 -7.68
CA GLU A 86 15.58 -19.07 -7.92
C GLU A 86 14.86 -19.97 -6.89
N THR A 87 15.51 -21.07 -6.49
CA THR A 87 14.99 -22.02 -5.50
C THR A 87 14.72 -21.34 -4.17
N SER A 88 15.55 -20.38 -3.78
CA SER A 88 15.40 -19.68 -2.50
C SER A 88 14.14 -18.83 -2.44
N HIS A 89 13.77 -18.16 -3.55
CA HIS A 89 12.51 -17.39 -3.61
C HIS A 89 11.30 -18.32 -3.69
N TYR A 90 11.44 -19.47 -4.36
CA TYR A 90 10.44 -20.52 -4.38
C TYR A 90 10.14 -21.08 -2.99
N ILE A 91 11.18 -21.42 -2.22
CA ILE A 91 11.07 -21.88 -0.83
C ILE A 91 10.37 -20.83 0.03
N PHE A 92 10.78 -19.56 -0.11
CA PHE A 92 10.19 -18.46 0.65
C PHE A 92 8.68 -18.33 0.36
N ALA A 93 8.28 -18.23 -0.90
CA ALA A 93 6.87 -18.09 -1.25
C ALA A 93 6.04 -19.33 -0.88
N THR A 94 6.61 -20.53 -1.06
CA THR A 94 5.96 -21.81 -0.71
C THR A 94 5.78 -21.97 0.80
N ALA A 95 6.62 -21.35 1.64
CA ALA A 95 6.41 -21.32 3.08
C ALA A 95 5.16 -20.53 3.49
N PHE A 96 4.78 -19.50 2.72
CA PHE A 96 3.59 -18.70 3.00
C PHE A 96 2.32 -19.27 2.34
N ARG A 97 2.46 -19.90 1.17
CA ARG A 97 1.37 -20.43 0.32
C ARG A 97 0.22 -21.10 1.11
N PRO A 98 0.45 -22.05 2.06
CA PRO A 98 -0.63 -22.78 2.72
C PRO A 98 -1.54 -21.90 3.59
N TYR A 99 -1.04 -20.75 4.03
CA TYR A 99 -1.71 -19.86 4.96
C TYR A 99 -2.36 -18.64 4.28
N LEU A 100 -2.26 -18.57 2.96
CA LEU A 100 -2.82 -17.48 2.17
C LEU A 100 -4.03 -17.95 1.37
N LYS A 101 -5.06 -17.09 1.32
CA LYS A 101 -6.21 -17.29 0.43
C LYS A 101 -5.89 -16.67 -0.93
N LEU A 102 -5.67 -17.53 -1.92
CA LEU A 102 -5.19 -17.11 -3.24
C LEU A 102 -6.34 -17.07 -4.26
N ALA A 103 -6.42 -15.98 -5.02
CA ALA A 103 -7.14 -15.96 -6.29
C ALA A 103 -6.32 -16.61 -7.41
N LYS A 104 -5.00 -16.43 -7.38
CA LYS A 104 -4.07 -17.04 -8.32
C LYS A 104 -2.73 -17.34 -7.66
N ASP A 105 -2.23 -18.54 -7.89
CA ASP A 105 -0.89 -18.95 -7.48
C ASP A 105 0.08 -18.76 -8.66
N CYS A 106 1.12 -17.96 -8.46
CA CYS A 106 2.12 -17.64 -9.48
C CYS A 106 3.52 -18.13 -9.11
N ILE A 107 3.63 -19.03 -8.13
CA ILE A 107 4.92 -19.53 -7.64
C ILE A 107 5.47 -20.61 -8.58
N ASP A 108 4.61 -21.46 -9.15
CA ASP A 108 4.99 -22.56 -10.06
C ASP A 108 4.96 -22.13 -11.55
N ILE A 109 4.61 -20.87 -11.84
CA ILE A 109 4.54 -20.36 -13.21
C ILE A 109 5.96 -20.00 -13.69
N PRO A 110 6.38 -20.45 -14.88
CA PRO A 110 7.68 -20.10 -15.43
C PRO A 110 7.80 -18.60 -15.73
N GLU A 111 9.02 -18.06 -15.65
CA GLU A 111 9.32 -16.61 -15.73
C GLU A 111 8.68 -15.93 -16.95
N ASN A 112 8.69 -16.60 -18.11
CA ASN A 112 8.14 -16.10 -19.36
C ASN A 112 6.62 -15.90 -19.35
N ALA A 113 5.89 -16.69 -18.55
CA ALA A 113 4.43 -16.61 -18.45
C ALA A 113 3.96 -15.70 -17.30
N VAL A 114 4.77 -15.55 -16.24
CA VAL A 114 4.37 -14.85 -15.01
C VAL A 114 3.92 -13.41 -15.24
N ARG A 115 4.55 -12.70 -16.20
CA ARG A 115 4.22 -11.31 -16.51
C ARG A 115 2.80 -11.17 -17.05
N GLU A 116 2.45 -11.98 -18.06
CA GLU A 116 1.12 -11.95 -18.66
C GLU A 116 0.09 -12.47 -17.67
N GLU A 117 0.43 -13.55 -16.97
CA GLU A 117 -0.49 -14.29 -16.14
C GLU A 117 -0.78 -13.65 -14.80
N CYS A 118 0.20 -12.95 -14.21
CA CYS A 118 0.12 -12.38 -12.87
C CYS A 118 0.37 -10.87 -12.82
N GLY A 119 0.70 -10.26 -13.97
CA GLY A 119 0.78 -8.80 -14.14
C GLY A 119 1.83 -8.14 -13.26
N ILE A 120 2.95 -8.84 -13.08
CA ILE A 120 4.15 -8.29 -12.46
C ILE A 120 4.70 -7.20 -13.39
N SER A 121 4.70 -5.93 -12.94
CA SER A 121 5.13 -4.79 -13.77
C SER A 121 6.65 -4.77 -14.01
N ASP A 122 7.10 -4.10 -15.08
CA ASP A 122 8.53 -4.00 -15.48
C ASP A 122 9.45 -3.40 -14.39
N SER A 123 8.91 -2.74 -13.36
CA SER A 123 9.72 -2.27 -12.21
C SER A 123 10.09 -3.38 -11.21
N LEU A 124 9.36 -4.50 -11.24
CA LEU A 124 9.70 -5.73 -10.53
C LEU A 124 10.69 -6.60 -11.32
N TYR A 125 11.16 -6.16 -12.51
CA TYR A 125 12.19 -6.88 -13.28
C TYR A 125 13.57 -6.92 -12.59
N LEU A 126 13.79 -6.09 -11.57
CA LEU A 126 14.89 -6.21 -10.60
C LEU A 126 14.81 -7.51 -9.75
N TYR A 127 13.76 -8.30 -9.95
CA TYR A 127 13.41 -9.51 -9.23
C TYR A 127 13.17 -10.69 -10.19
N LYS A 128 14.01 -10.87 -11.22
CA LYS A 128 13.93 -12.02 -12.16
C LYS A 128 13.63 -13.38 -11.52
N ASN A 129 14.08 -13.57 -10.28
CA ASN A 129 13.94 -14.83 -9.55
C ASN A 129 12.84 -14.83 -8.48
N ALA A 130 12.15 -13.71 -8.23
CA ALA A 130 11.12 -13.65 -7.19
C ALA A 130 9.88 -14.45 -7.57
N ARG A 131 9.15 -14.88 -6.54
CA ARG A 131 7.87 -15.60 -6.69
C ARG A 131 6.73 -14.77 -6.15
N SER A 132 5.56 -14.91 -6.76
CA SER A 132 4.40 -14.09 -6.41
C SER A 132 3.12 -14.90 -6.27
N VAL A 133 2.15 -14.31 -5.61
CA VAL A 133 0.76 -14.80 -5.53
C VAL A 133 -0.20 -13.63 -5.63
N ILE A 134 -1.44 -13.89 -6.05
CA ILE A 134 -2.53 -12.93 -6.01
C ILE A 134 -3.53 -13.39 -4.96
N LEU A 135 -3.79 -12.55 -3.97
CA LEU A 135 -4.77 -12.80 -2.92
C LEU A 135 -6.20 -12.68 -3.46
N ILE A 136 -7.18 -13.23 -2.73
CA ILE A 136 -8.60 -13.18 -3.11
C ILE A 136 -9.18 -11.77 -3.34
N ASP A 137 -8.59 -10.73 -2.75
CA ASP A 137 -8.98 -9.34 -2.95
C ASP A 137 -8.21 -8.65 -4.10
N GLY A 138 -7.43 -9.41 -4.86
CA GLY A 138 -6.69 -8.93 -6.02
C GLY A 138 -5.33 -8.31 -5.70
N THR A 139 -4.91 -8.28 -4.43
CA THR A 139 -3.57 -7.82 -4.06
C THR A 139 -2.51 -8.80 -4.57
N LEU A 140 -1.51 -8.26 -5.27
CA LEU A 140 -0.32 -9.00 -5.69
C LEU A 140 0.73 -8.92 -4.57
N VAL A 141 1.24 -10.08 -4.19
CA VAL A 141 2.29 -10.24 -3.16
C VAL A 141 3.48 -10.91 -3.81
N THR A 142 4.65 -10.26 -3.74
CA THR A 142 5.91 -10.75 -4.31
C THR A 142 6.93 -10.98 -3.21
N PHE A 143 7.48 -12.19 -3.16
CA PHE A 143 8.46 -12.64 -2.19
C PHE A 143 9.85 -12.61 -2.78
N ARG A 144 10.79 -11.93 -2.10
CA ARG A 144 12.18 -11.89 -2.53
C ARG A 144 13.12 -12.13 -1.36
N ILE A 145 14.02 -13.10 -1.50
CA ILE A 145 15.13 -13.30 -0.59
C ILE A 145 16.32 -12.40 -0.97
N TYR A 146 17.07 -11.95 0.03
CA TYR A 146 18.38 -11.31 -0.14
C TYR A 146 19.48 -12.28 0.29
N THR A 147 19.34 -12.85 1.49
CA THR A 147 20.26 -13.80 2.11
C THR A 147 19.44 -14.84 2.87
N GLY A 148 19.64 -16.12 2.55
CA GLY A 148 18.97 -17.23 3.20
C GLY A 148 19.33 -17.37 4.68
N ALA A 149 20.56 -17.02 5.05
CA ALA A 149 21.02 -17.01 6.45
C ALA A 149 20.56 -15.79 7.25
N CYS A 150 19.70 -14.92 6.69
CA CYS A 150 19.17 -13.73 7.37
C CYS A 150 20.24 -12.78 7.94
N THR A 151 21.35 -12.59 7.23
CA THR A 151 22.51 -11.82 7.71
C THR A 151 22.49 -10.33 7.35
N ALA A 152 21.48 -9.86 6.59
CA ALA A 152 21.45 -8.46 6.15
C ALA A 152 21.02 -7.53 7.29
N ASN A 153 21.66 -6.37 7.36
CA ASN A 153 21.34 -5.34 8.36
C ASN A 153 20.92 -4.03 7.68
N TYR A 154 19.66 -3.63 7.90
CA TYR A 154 19.09 -2.38 7.37
C TYR A 154 18.86 -1.33 8.48
N SER A 155 19.53 -1.47 9.62
CA SER A 155 19.57 -0.45 10.66
C SER A 155 20.22 0.85 10.15
N GLY A 156 19.71 1.99 10.60
CA GLY A 156 20.39 3.27 10.50
C GLY A 156 21.51 3.40 11.54
N SER A 157 22.20 4.53 11.55
CA SER A 157 23.37 4.79 12.41
C SER A 157 23.09 4.62 13.91
N SER A 158 21.86 4.89 14.35
CA SER A 158 21.43 4.73 15.75
C SER A 158 20.96 3.30 16.11
N GLY A 159 21.00 2.37 15.15
CA GLY A 159 20.65 0.95 15.33
C GLY A 159 19.13 0.67 15.37
N ASN A 160 18.73 -0.44 14.75
CA ASN A 160 17.38 -0.99 14.87
C ASN A 160 17.46 -2.53 14.97
N ASN A 161 17.23 -3.07 16.17
CA ASN A 161 17.37 -4.51 16.40
C ASN A 161 16.42 -5.37 15.57
N ALA A 162 15.26 -4.84 15.17
CA ALA A 162 14.32 -5.55 14.31
C ALA A 162 14.90 -5.77 12.90
N LEU A 163 15.90 -5.00 12.48
CA LEU A 163 16.46 -5.03 11.12
C LEU A 163 17.83 -5.71 11.02
N LYS A 164 18.42 -6.18 12.14
CA LYS A 164 19.78 -6.77 12.18
C LYS A 164 19.87 -8.17 11.57
N ASN A 165 18.74 -8.87 11.41
CA ASN A 165 18.66 -10.22 10.85
C ASN A 165 17.65 -10.28 9.70
N THR A 166 17.83 -9.42 8.70
CA THR A 166 16.93 -9.34 7.55
C THR A 166 17.31 -10.44 6.54
N CYS A 167 16.32 -11.24 6.14
CA CYS A 167 16.49 -12.28 5.13
C CYS A 167 16.14 -11.77 3.73
N GLY A 168 15.12 -10.93 3.63
CA GLY A 168 14.56 -10.50 2.36
C GLY A 168 13.53 -9.39 2.49
N ALA A 169 12.62 -9.32 1.51
CA ALA A 169 11.47 -8.42 1.56
C ALA A 169 10.25 -9.04 0.88
N ILE A 170 9.08 -8.55 1.26
CA ILE A 170 7.79 -8.83 0.64
C ILE A 170 7.25 -7.54 0.07
N SER A 171 7.07 -7.49 -1.25
CA SER A 171 6.43 -6.36 -1.95
C SER A 171 4.94 -6.63 -2.09
N ILE A 172 4.15 -5.60 -1.81
CA ILE A 172 2.70 -5.61 -1.88
C ILE A 172 2.27 -4.60 -2.93
N ASP A 173 1.41 -5.01 -3.83
CA ASP A 173 0.76 -4.17 -4.82
C ASP A 173 -0.76 -4.34 -4.65
N LEU A 174 -1.41 -3.31 -4.12
CA LEU A 174 -2.80 -3.38 -3.66
C LEU A 174 -3.82 -3.56 -4.80
N ASN A 175 -3.49 -3.07 -6.00
CA ASN A 175 -4.33 -3.12 -7.19
C ASN A 175 -3.84 -4.12 -8.24
N GLY A 176 -2.69 -4.74 -8.03
CA GLY A 176 -2.16 -5.85 -8.81
C GLY A 176 -1.83 -5.43 -10.24
N LYS A 177 -2.50 -6.05 -11.22
CA LYS A 177 -2.28 -5.70 -12.64
C LYS A 177 -2.81 -4.32 -13.03
N ARG A 178 -3.69 -3.73 -12.22
CA ARG A 178 -4.40 -2.50 -12.56
C ARG A 178 -3.52 -1.30 -12.24
N LEU A 179 -3.25 -0.46 -13.24
CA LEU A 179 -2.54 0.81 -13.04
C LEU A 179 -3.36 1.80 -12.19
N PRO A 180 -2.71 2.81 -11.57
CA PRO A 180 -1.24 3.01 -11.50
C PRO A 180 -0.56 2.01 -10.55
N ASN A 181 0.77 1.83 -10.67
CA ASN A 181 1.57 0.98 -9.78
C ASN A 181 2.67 1.84 -9.13
N ASN A 182 2.22 2.86 -8.38
CA ASN A 182 3.03 3.88 -7.73
C ASN A 182 3.51 3.43 -6.34
N ASN A 183 4.83 3.45 -6.14
CA ASN A 183 5.42 3.15 -4.83
C ASN A 183 5.08 4.22 -3.81
N GLY A 184 4.72 3.76 -2.61
CA GLY A 184 4.22 4.62 -1.55
C GLY A 184 2.76 5.05 -1.73
N GLU A 185 2.10 4.70 -2.83
CA GLU A 185 0.67 4.99 -3.06
C GLU A 185 -0.17 3.72 -3.06
N ASP A 186 0.14 2.79 -3.97
CA ASP A 186 -0.52 1.50 -4.11
C ASP A 186 0.45 0.32 -3.94
N ARG A 187 1.76 0.61 -3.96
CA ARG A 187 2.84 -0.35 -3.72
C ARG A 187 3.63 -0.08 -2.46
N PHE A 188 3.80 -1.13 -1.67
CA PHE A 188 4.41 -1.11 -0.36
C PHE A 188 5.42 -2.26 -0.20
N LEU A 189 6.27 -2.15 0.82
CA LEU A 189 7.35 -3.11 1.04
C LEU A 189 7.53 -3.38 2.53
N PHE A 190 7.68 -4.64 2.88
CA PHE A 190 8.00 -5.10 4.23
C PHE A 190 9.35 -5.82 4.19
N TYR A 191 10.21 -5.54 5.16
CA TYR A 191 11.36 -6.39 5.43
C TYR A 191 10.86 -7.73 5.96
N PHE A 192 11.40 -8.81 5.42
CA PHE A 192 11.23 -10.14 5.96
C PHE A 192 12.47 -10.48 6.77
N THR A 193 12.30 -10.59 8.09
CA THR A 193 13.39 -10.77 9.04
C THR A 193 13.25 -12.11 9.75
N LYS A 194 14.32 -12.54 10.41
CA LYS A 194 14.30 -13.73 11.27
C LYS A 194 13.24 -13.68 12.37
N ASN A 195 12.76 -12.48 12.74
CA ASN A 195 11.84 -12.27 13.87
C ASN A 195 10.45 -11.79 13.46
N GLY A 196 10.20 -11.54 12.17
CA GLY A 196 8.91 -11.06 11.70
C GLY A 196 8.99 -10.14 10.49
N LEU A 197 7.83 -9.60 10.13
CA LEU A 197 7.68 -8.62 9.08
C LEU A 197 7.81 -7.22 9.66
N VAL A 198 8.68 -6.39 9.09
CA VAL A 198 8.90 -5.01 9.54
C VAL A 198 8.59 -4.06 8.39
N PRO A 199 7.68 -3.08 8.54
CA PRO A 199 7.34 -2.18 7.44
C PRO A 199 8.54 -1.28 7.07
N PHE A 200 8.76 -1.06 5.77
CA PHE A 200 9.80 -0.13 5.29
C PHE A 200 9.54 1.30 5.76
N GLY A 201 10.61 2.04 6.05
CA GLY A 201 10.52 3.41 6.56
C GLY A 201 10.40 3.53 8.08
N ILE A 202 10.47 2.42 8.82
CA ILE A 202 10.40 2.42 10.29
C ILE A 202 11.53 3.26 10.91
N LYS A 203 11.27 3.80 12.10
CA LYS A 203 12.23 4.56 12.89
C LYS A 203 13.62 3.90 12.95
N LYS A 204 14.69 4.71 12.83
CA LYS A 204 16.09 4.25 12.90
C LYS A 204 16.48 3.19 11.86
N SER A 205 15.78 3.12 10.73
CA SER A 205 16.22 2.32 9.58
C SER A 205 17.17 3.12 8.69
N SER A 206 17.99 2.47 7.87
CA SER A 206 18.89 3.17 6.93
C SER A 206 18.14 3.97 5.86
N LEU A 207 16.87 3.60 5.65
CA LEU A 207 15.89 4.18 4.74
C LEU A 207 14.62 4.55 5.52
N GLU A 208 14.79 5.36 6.57
CA GLU A 208 13.69 5.89 7.38
C GLU A 208 12.74 6.78 6.55
N PHE A 209 11.51 6.95 7.02
CA PHE A 209 10.43 7.64 6.30
C PHE A 209 10.85 8.99 5.69
N GLU A 210 11.46 9.88 6.47
CA GLU A 210 11.88 11.23 6.04
C GLU A 210 12.86 11.18 4.89
N LYS A 211 13.65 10.10 4.82
CA LYS A 211 14.66 9.89 3.80
C LYS A 211 14.08 9.15 2.59
N ALA A 212 13.21 8.16 2.80
CA ALA A 212 12.81 7.20 1.76
C ALA A 212 11.35 7.32 1.29
N CYS A 213 10.59 8.28 1.84
CA CYS A 213 9.22 8.62 1.41
C CYS A 213 9.06 10.11 1.04
N ASN A 214 10.05 10.96 1.33
CA ASN A 214 9.96 12.39 1.05
C ASN A 214 10.28 12.68 -0.43
N ARG A 215 9.28 13.17 -1.17
CA ARG A 215 9.36 13.41 -2.62
C ARG A 215 10.28 14.57 -3.01
N LYS A 216 10.61 15.47 -2.07
CA LYS A 216 11.55 16.58 -2.30
C LYS A 216 13.01 16.15 -2.29
N ILE A 217 13.33 14.99 -1.72
CA ILE A 217 14.72 14.54 -1.65
C ILE A 217 15.04 13.84 -2.97
N GLU A 218 15.89 14.47 -3.79
CA GLU A 218 16.21 13.96 -5.12
C GLU A 218 17.13 12.72 -5.09
N LEU A 219 17.99 12.59 -4.08
CA LEU A 219 18.95 11.48 -3.93
C LEU A 219 19.19 11.10 -2.45
N PRO A 220 18.19 10.57 -1.74
CA PRO A 220 18.36 10.11 -0.37
C PRO A 220 19.37 8.95 -0.23
N TYR A 221 19.60 8.17 -1.28
CA TYR A 221 20.61 7.10 -1.29
C TYR A 221 21.10 6.84 -2.72
N PRO A 222 22.27 6.17 -2.90
CA PRO A 222 22.96 6.07 -4.20
C PRO A 222 22.14 5.45 -5.34
N THR A 223 21.08 4.71 -5.03
CA THR A 223 20.20 4.03 -6.01
C THR A 223 18.76 4.54 -5.94
N TYR A 224 18.54 5.75 -5.40
CA TYR A 224 17.19 6.30 -5.33
C TYR A 224 16.65 6.64 -6.72
N SER A 225 15.38 6.31 -6.90
CA SER A 225 14.53 6.83 -7.95
C SER A 225 13.11 6.92 -7.37
N PRO A 226 12.20 7.72 -7.95
CA PRO A 226 10.78 7.66 -7.57
C PRO A 226 10.21 6.23 -7.63
N GLY A 227 10.74 5.41 -8.55
CA GLY A 227 10.45 3.97 -8.67
C GLY A 227 11.01 3.08 -7.54
N ASN A 228 11.70 3.65 -6.53
CA ASN A 228 12.23 2.94 -5.37
C ASN A 228 11.68 3.48 -4.03
N MET A 229 10.67 4.37 -4.06
CA MET A 229 10.12 5.07 -2.89
C MET A 229 9.18 4.19 -2.04
N TYR A 230 9.71 3.12 -1.45
CA TYR A 230 8.93 2.18 -0.61
C TYR A 230 8.94 2.53 0.90
N GLY A 231 9.67 3.59 1.30
CA GLY A 231 9.82 4.03 2.69
C GLY A 231 8.55 4.61 3.32
N CYS A 232 7.42 4.62 2.60
CA CYS A 232 6.14 5.11 3.11
C CYS A 232 5.36 4.05 3.91
N THR A 233 5.74 2.77 3.79
CA THR A 233 4.95 1.64 4.33
C THR A 233 4.70 1.74 5.84
N ALA A 234 5.75 2.03 6.61
CA ALA A 234 5.64 2.17 8.07
C ALA A 234 4.75 3.35 8.43
N TRP A 235 4.85 4.47 7.72
CA TRP A 235 4.00 5.63 7.96
C TRP A 235 2.52 5.29 7.83
N VAL A 236 2.14 4.61 6.75
CA VAL A 236 0.76 4.18 6.50
C VAL A 236 0.25 3.27 7.62
N ILE A 237 1.07 2.31 8.07
CA ILE A 237 0.68 1.36 9.12
C ILE A 237 0.55 2.03 10.49
N TYR A 238 1.48 2.89 10.88
CA TYR A 238 1.51 3.47 12.23
C TYR A 238 0.66 4.74 12.38
N ASN A 239 0.58 5.58 11.35
CA ASN A 239 -0.15 6.86 11.41
C ASN A 239 -1.52 6.80 10.73
N GLU A 240 -1.85 5.68 10.08
CA GLU A 240 -3.13 5.44 9.40
C GLU A 240 -3.54 6.55 8.45
N ASN A 241 -2.56 7.13 7.74
CA ASN A 241 -2.76 8.18 6.76
C ASN A 241 -1.74 8.09 5.62
N MET A 242 -2.01 8.84 4.56
CA MET A 242 -1.14 9.01 3.39
C MET A 242 -0.89 10.49 3.12
N ASP A 243 -0.75 11.29 4.18
CA ASP A 243 -0.62 12.76 4.08
C ASP A 243 0.68 13.18 3.38
N TYR A 244 1.69 12.31 3.35
CA TYR A 244 2.92 12.52 2.57
C TYR A 244 2.67 12.63 1.05
N LEU A 245 1.47 12.29 0.57
CA LEU A 245 1.06 12.56 -0.81
C LEU A 245 0.66 14.02 -1.05
N LYS A 246 0.48 14.80 0.02
CA LYS A 246 -0.02 16.18 0.00
C LYS A 246 0.99 17.19 0.54
N CYS A 247 1.89 16.78 1.43
CA CYS A 247 2.92 17.64 2.00
C CYS A 247 4.21 16.87 2.31
N ASP A 248 5.33 17.61 2.38
CA ASP A 248 6.68 17.06 2.47
C ASP A 248 7.41 17.44 3.77
N ASP A 249 6.72 18.06 4.73
CA ASP A 249 7.25 18.51 6.02
C ASP A 249 6.96 17.51 7.17
N LEU A 250 6.58 16.28 6.81
CA LEU A 250 6.24 15.23 7.77
C LEU A 250 7.48 14.52 8.29
N SER A 251 7.44 14.14 9.57
CA SER A 251 8.50 13.36 10.20
C SER A 251 7.98 12.57 11.41
N TRP A 252 8.71 11.53 11.75
CA TRP A 252 8.45 10.61 12.85
C TRP A 252 8.49 11.26 14.24
N ASP A 253 9.28 12.32 14.39
CA ASP A 253 9.43 13.09 15.64
C ASP A 253 8.88 14.53 15.49
N GLY A 254 8.09 14.78 14.44
CA GLY A 254 7.54 16.10 14.14
C GLY A 254 6.10 16.03 13.67
N LYS A 255 5.81 16.70 12.55
CA LYS A 255 4.45 16.83 12.02
C LYS A 255 4.00 15.51 11.38
N ILE A 256 2.81 15.03 11.76
CA ILE A 256 2.26 13.74 11.28
C ILE A 256 1.05 13.86 10.35
N LYS A 257 0.53 15.08 10.15
CA LYS A 257 -0.59 15.40 9.26
C LYS A 257 -0.34 16.74 8.59
N CYS A 258 -0.80 16.93 7.36
CA CYS A 258 -0.56 18.18 6.63
C CYS A 258 -1.32 19.38 7.20
N ARG A 259 -2.47 19.14 7.84
CA ARG A 259 -3.38 20.14 8.42
C ARG A 259 -3.61 19.88 9.90
#